data_AF-A0AAW1LGU2-F1
#
_entry.id   AF-A0AAW1LGU2-F1
#
_cell.length_a   1.000
_cell.length_b   1.000
_cell.length_c   1.000
_cell.angle_alpha   90.00
_cell.angle_beta   90.00
_cell.angle_gamma   90.00
#
_symmetry.space_group_name_H-M   'P 1'
#
loop_
_entity.id
_entity.type
_entity.pdbx_description
1 polymer ?
#
loop_
_entity_poly.entity_id
_entity_poly.type
_entity_poly.pdbx_seq_one_letter_code
_entity_poly.pdbx_strand_id
1 'polypeptide(L)' 'MYRPKTLDKVIIHEDTAQNLKKLVTEQDCPHLLFYGPPGSGNKTLLMALLREMFGPTADKVKVENKG' A
#
# COMPACT_ATOMS: atom_id res chain seq x y z
N MET A 1 14.18 10.44 4.91
CA MET A 1 12.79 10.04 5.26
C MET A 1 12.62 8.57 4.87
N TYR A 2 12.35 7.68 5.81
CA TYR A 2 12.17 6.25 5.53
C TYR A 2 10.77 6.01 4.95
N ARG A 3 10.70 5.51 3.72
CA ARG A 3 9.44 5.05 3.11
C ARG A 3 9.60 3.57 2.78
N PRO A 4 8.95 2.66 3.52
CA PRO A 4 9.03 1.25 3.22
C PRO A 4 8.59 0.98 1.79
N LYS A 5 9.36 0.12 1.11
CA LYS A 5 9.14 -0.24 -0.29
C LYS A 5 8.37 -1.55 -0.47
N THR A 6 8.24 -2.32 0.61
CA THR A 6 7.57 -3.62 0.66
C THR A 6 6.64 -3.63 1.86
N LEU A 7 5.60 -4.47 1.84
CA LEU A 7 4.66 -4.62 2.94
C LEU A 7 5.37 -5.12 4.22
N ASP A 8 6.39 -5.96 4.10
CA ASP A 8 7.18 -6.47 5.24
C ASP A 8 8.00 -5.39 5.97
N LYS A 9 8.21 -4.23 5.34
CA LYS A 9 8.94 -3.11 5.94
C LYS A 9 8.01 -2.08 6.56
N VAL A 10 6.70 -2.28 6.47
CA VAL A 10 5.70 -1.41 7.08
C VAL A 10 5.61 -1.74 8.57
N ILE A 11 6.12 -0.84 9.41
CA ILE A 11 6.11 -0.97 10.88
C ILE A 11 4.80 -0.42 11.49
N ILE A 12 4.04 0.36 10.71
CA ILE A 12 2.77 0.96 11.14
C ILE A 12 1.63 0.20 10.47
N HIS A 13 0.72 -0.39 11.24
CA HIS A 13 -0.33 -1.29 10.75
C HIS A 13 0.18 -2.65 10.23
N GLU A 14 1.04 -3.33 11.00
CA GLU A 14 1.61 -4.64 10.63
C GLU A 14 0.54 -5.69 10.27
N ASP A 15 -0.53 -5.80 11.07
CA ASP A 15 -1.63 -6.73 10.79
C ASP A 15 -2.31 -6.43 9.45
N THR A 16 -2.55 -5.15 9.15
CA THR A 16 -3.10 -4.73 7.87
C THR A 16 -2.16 -5.05 6.72
N ALA A 17 -0.85 -4.82 6.90
CA ALA A 17 0.15 -5.14 5.88
C ALA A 17 0.21 -6.65 5.60
N GLN A 18 0.11 -7.49 6.63
CA GLN A 18 0.05 -8.95 6.47
C GLN A 18 -1.24 -9.42 5.77
N ASN A 19 -2.39 -8.85 6.12
CA ASN A 19 -3.64 -9.17 5.44
C ASN A 19 -3.60 -8.76 3.96
N LEU A 20 -3.10 -7.55 3.66
CA LEU A 20 -2.91 -7.10 2.28
C LEU A 20 -1.97 -8.03 1.49
N LYS A 21 -0.90 -8.52 2.12
CA LYS A 21 0.02 -9.48 1.48
C LYS A 21 -0.66 -10.80 1.11
N LYS A 22 -1.56 -11.30 1.97
CA LYS A 22 -2.37 -12.49 1.68
C LYS A 22 -3.30 -12.25 0.48
N LEU A 23 -4.02 -11.13 0.47
CA LEU A 23 -4.92 -10.77 -0.64
C LEU A 23 -4.20 -10.71 -2.00
N VAL A 24 -2.98 -10.15 -2.03
CA VAL A 24 -2.16 -10.12 -3.24
C VAL A 24 -1.71 -11.52 -3.66
N THR A 25 -1.31 -12.36 -2.69
CA THR A 25 -0.82 -13.73 -2.95
C THR A 25 -1.95 -14.63 -3.48
N GLU A 26 -3.17 -14.43 -2.98
CA GLU A 26 -4.38 -15.18 -3.36
C GLU A 26 -4.99 -14.67 -4.68
N GLN A 27 -4.44 -13.60 -5.27
CA GLN A 27 -4.98 -12.90 -6.45
C GLN A 27 -6.43 -12.40 -6.26
N ASP A 28 -6.89 -12.29 -5.02
CA ASP A 28 -8.22 -11.82 -4.63
C ASP A 28 -8.11 -10.44 -3.96
N CYS A 29 -7.68 -9.44 -4.73
CA CYS A 29 -7.57 -8.08 -4.23
C CYS A 29 -8.84 -7.28 -4.58
N PRO A 30 -9.75 -7.02 -3.61
CA PRO A 30 -10.93 -6.22 -3.86
C PRO A 30 -10.58 -4.74 -4.07
N HIS A 31 -11.58 -3.90 -4.34
CA HIS A 31 -11.42 -2.46 -4.28
C HIS A 31 -11.16 -2.02 -2.83
N LEU A 32 -10.02 -1.37 -2.59
CA LEU A 32 -9.58 -0.97 -1.25
C LEU A 32 -9.69 0.54 -1.07
N LEU A 33 -10.21 0.97 0.08
CA LEU A 33 -10.26 2.37 0.49
C LEU A 33 -9.33 2.59 1.69
N PHE A 34 -8.30 3.43 1.51
CA PHE A 34 -7.40 3.85 2.57
C PHE A 34 -7.84 5.20 3.12
N TYR A 35 -8.12 5.29 4.42
CA TYR A 35 -8.57 6.52 5.08
C TYR A 35 -7.87 6.70 6.42
N GLY A 36 -7.69 7.95 6.85
CA GLY A 36 -7.04 8.29 8.11
C GLY A 36 -6.42 9.68 8.13
N PRO A 37 -5.98 10.18 9.29
CA PRO A 37 -5.42 11.51 9.44
C PRO A 37 -4.11 11.67 8.64
N PRO A 38 -3.73 12.91 8.28
CA PRO A 38 -2.45 13.19 7.65
C PRO A 38 -1.28 12.59 8.46
N GLY A 39 -0.37 11.88 7.79
CA GLY A 39 0.78 11.25 8.46
C GLY A 39 0.54 9.83 9.01
N SER A 40 -0.68 9.29 8.96
CA SER A 40 -1.01 7.91 9.36
C SER A 40 -0.33 6.80 8.54
N GLY A 41 0.36 7.15 7.45
CA GLY A 41 1.06 6.16 6.62
C GLY A 41 0.20 5.51 5.53
N ASN A 42 -1.06 5.91 5.34
CA ASN A 42 -1.94 5.38 4.29
C ASN A 42 -1.33 5.43 2.88
N LYS A 43 -0.78 6.59 2.47
CA LYS A 43 -0.10 6.72 1.16
C LYS A 43 1.16 5.86 1.07
N THR A 44 1.77 5.52 2.20
CA THR A 44 2.93 4.62 2.23
C THR A 44 2.48 3.18 2.06
N LEU A 45 1.44 2.76 2.77
CA LEU A 45 0.86 1.42 2.69
C LEU A 45 0.31 1.12 1.30
N LEU A 46 -0.45 2.05 0.70
CA LEU A 46 -0.95 1.94 -0.67
C LEU A 46 0.18 1.73 -1.68
N MET A 47 1.27 2.51 -1.56
CA MET A 47 2.40 2.39 -2.49
C MET A 47 3.19 1.09 -2.31
N ALA A 48 3.30 0.59 -1.07
CA ALA A 48 3.90 -0.72 -0.81
C ALA A 48 3.04 -1.84 -1.41
N LEU A 49 1.72 -1.77 -1.26
CA LEU A 49 0.77 -2.71 -1.87
C LEU A 49 0.87 -2.71 -3.40
N LEU A 50 0.84 -1.54 -4.03
CA LEU A 50 0.94 -1.42 -5.49
C LEU A 50 2.26 -2.00 -6.02
N ARG A 51 3.36 -1.84 -5.28
CA ARG A 51 4.65 -2.47 -5.64
C ARG A 51 4.63 -3.99 -5.50
N GLU A 52 3.93 -4.53 -4.50
CA GLU A 52 3.78 -5.98 -4.34
C GLU A 52 2.99 -6.59 -5.50
N MET A 53 1.94 -5.89 -5.97
CA MET A 53 1.08 -6.36 -7.08
C MET A 53 1.71 -6.18 -8.46
N PHE A 54 2.32 -5.02 -8.73
CA PHE A 54 2.72 -4.61 -10.08
C PHE A 54 4.25 -4.49 -10.23
N GLY A 55 5.01 -4.72 -9.17
CA GLY A 55 6.46 -4.54 -9.16
C GLY A 55 6.89 -3.06 -9.15
N PRO A 56 8.16 -2.78 -9.47
CA PRO A 56 8.75 -1.44 -9.37
C PRO A 56 8.11 -0.37 -10.27
N THR A 57 7.34 -0.76 -11.28
CA THR A 57 6.64 0.14 -12.21
C THR A 57 5.45 0.85 -11.58
N ALA A 58 4.99 0.41 -10.41
CA ALA A 58 3.87 1.03 -9.69
C ALA A 58 4.12 2.48 -9.27
N ASP A 59 5.38 2.94 -9.26
CA ASP A 59 5.74 4.34 -9.02
C ASP A 59 5.22 5.31 -10.11
N LYS A 60 4.72 4.80 -11.24
CA LYS A 60 4.10 5.58 -12.32
C LYS A 60 2.59 5.80 -12.15
N VAL A 61 1.98 5.25 -11.11
CA VAL A 61 0.54 5.41 -10.86
C VAL A 61 0.24 6.89 -10.60
N LYS A 62 -0.54 7.51 -11.50
CA LYS A 62 -1.06 8.87 -11.32
C LYS A 62 -2.03 8.86 -10.14
N VAL A 63 -1.67 9.57 -9.08
CA VAL A 63 -2.61 9.89 -7.99
C VAL A 63 -3.37 11.14 -8.41
N GLU A 64 -4.57 10.98 -8.96
CA GLU A 64 -5.49 12.09 -9.14
C GLU A 64 -6.10 12.44 -7.78
N ASN A 65 -5.68 13.58 -7.23
CA ASN A 65 -6.41 14.21 -6.14
C ASN A 65 -7.55 15.01 -6.79
N LYS A 66 -8.78 14.51 -6.72
CA LYS A 66 -9.94 15.41 -6.86
C LYS A 66 -9.99 16.25 -5.59
N GLY A 67 -9.56 17.50 -5.74
CA GLY A 67 -9.67 18.55 -4.72
C GLY A 67 -11.11 18.95 -4.48
#